data_AF-A0A6N3HSW4-F1
#
_entry.id   AF-A0A6N3HSW4-F1
#
_cell.length_a   1.000
_cell.length_b   1.000
_cell.length_c   1.000
_cell.angle_alpha   90.00
_cell.angle_beta   90.00
_cell.angle_gamma   90.00
#
_symmetry.space_group_name_H-M   'P 1'
#
loop_
_entity.id
_entity.type
_entity.pdbx_description
1 polymer ?
#
loop_
_entity_poly.entity_id
_entity_poly.type
_entity_poly.pdbx_seq_one_letter_code
_entity_poly.pdbx_strand_id
1 'polypeptide(L)'
;MAYVPVPKDLSKIKTKLAFNLTKRQLVCFSGATAVGLPAYLFSRGSIGNSAAMFLMIGLMLPFFFLAMYERDGLPLEKVLKNIIRTRFLYPRVRPYKTENFYALFGARKEAQPIAKQQKGRKARRQKA
;
A
#
# COMPACT_ATOMS: atom_id res chain seq x y z
N MET A 1 13.45 9.96 -38.78
CA MET A 1 12.50 9.88 -37.64
C MET A 1 13.07 10.73 -36.51
N ALA A 2 12.34 11.74 -36.03
CA ALA A 2 12.80 12.58 -34.93
C ALA A 2 12.73 11.77 -33.61
N TYR A 3 13.90 11.39 -33.08
CA TYR A 3 14.01 10.65 -31.84
C TYR A 3 13.76 11.60 -30.66
N VAL A 4 12.56 11.55 -30.10
CA VAL A 4 12.26 12.26 -28.85
C VAL A 4 12.74 11.37 -27.70
N PRO A 5 13.66 11.84 -26.84
CA PRO A 5 14.10 11.07 -25.69
C PRO A 5 12.93 10.94 -24.71
N VAL A 6 12.19 9.85 -24.80
CA VAL A 6 11.15 9.51 -23.83
C VAL A 6 11.87 8.94 -22.60
N PRO A 7 11.70 9.56 -21.41
CA PRO A 7 12.27 9.02 -20.18
C PRO A 7 11.70 7.63 -19.93
N LYS A 8 12.60 6.69 -19.62
CA LYS A 8 12.29 5.25 -19.52
C LYS A 8 11.22 4.93 -18.47
N ASP A 9 11.04 5.80 -17.48
CA ASP A 9 10.06 5.66 -16.40
C ASP A 9 9.25 6.97 -16.21
N LEU A 10 8.07 7.04 -16.83
CA LEU A 10 7.12 8.16 -16.66
C LEU A 10 6.64 8.34 -15.21
N SER A 11 6.69 7.27 -14.41
CA SER A 11 6.31 7.23 -12.99
C SER A 11 7.29 7.99 -12.07
N LYS A 12 8.51 8.27 -12.52
CA LYS A 12 9.49 9.08 -11.77
C LYS A 12 9.25 10.59 -11.89
N ILE A 13 8.41 11.01 -12.84
CA ILE A 13 8.12 12.44 -13.05
C ILE A 13 7.16 12.91 -11.94
N LYS A 14 7.71 13.65 -10.98
CA LYS A 14 6.92 14.24 -9.89
C LYS A 14 6.07 15.37 -10.46
N THR A 15 4.75 15.23 -10.39
CA THR A 15 3.82 16.33 -10.70
C THR A 15 4.08 17.51 -9.75
N LYS A 16 4.56 18.61 -10.31
CA LYS A 16 4.73 19.89 -9.62
C LYS A 16 3.44 20.67 -9.81
N LEU A 17 2.73 20.97 -8.72
CA LEU A 17 1.42 21.62 -8.82
C LEU A 17 1.53 23.14 -8.91
N ALA A 18 2.26 23.74 -7.98
CA ALA A 18 2.41 25.18 -7.85
C ALA A 18 3.82 25.46 -7.31
N PHE A 19 4.45 26.55 -7.77
CA PHE A 19 5.78 26.99 -7.33
C PHE A 19 6.90 25.93 -7.43
N ASN A 20 6.83 25.01 -8.39
CA ASN A 20 7.79 23.90 -8.53
C ASN A 20 7.82 22.94 -7.31
N LEU A 21 6.76 22.92 -6.50
CA LEU A 21 6.61 22.07 -5.32
C LEU A 21 5.62 20.92 -5.55
N THR A 22 5.83 19.82 -4.85
CA THR A 22 4.91 18.67 -4.85
C THR A 22 3.72 18.93 -3.93
N LYS A 23 2.60 18.23 -4.16
CA LYS A 23 1.39 18.30 -3.31
C LYS A 23 1.68 18.21 -1.81
N ARG A 24 2.58 17.30 -1.43
CA ARG A 24 2.96 17.01 -0.04
C ARG A 24 3.77 18.14 0.59
N GLN A 25 4.65 18.75 -0.20
CA GLN A 25 5.41 19.92 0.23
C GLN A 25 4.46 21.08 0.53
N LEU A 26 3.46 21.33 -0.32
CA LEU A 26 2.47 22.38 -0.07
C LEU A 26 1.68 22.14 1.23
N VAL A 27 1.21 20.91 1.46
CA VAL A 27 0.45 20.59 2.69
C VAL A 27 1.34 20.73 3.93
N CYS A 28 2.54 20.17 3.93
CA CYS A 28 3.44 20.28 5.09
C CYS A 28 3.94 21.71 5.31
N PHE A 29 4.23 22.48 4.26
CA PHE A 29 4.60 23.90 4.42
C PHE A 29 3.44 24.73 4.93
N SER A 30 2.21 24.47 4.48
CA SER A 30 1.03 25.17 5.00
C SER A 30 0.84 24.91 6.51
N GLY A 31 1.01 23.66 6.96
CA GLY A 31 0.97 23.31 8.38
C GLY A 31 2.12 23.91 9.17
N ALA A 32 3.34 23.88 8.62
CA ALA A 32 4.52 24.48 9.24
C ALA A 32 4.32 25.99 9.45
N THR A 33 3.85 26.72 8.43
CA THR A 33 3.56 28.15 8.54
C THR A 33 2.42 28.42 9.53
N ALA A 34 1.35 27.62 9.50
CA ALA A 34 0.23 27.78 10.41
C ALA A 34 0.60 27.58 11.88
N VAL A 35 1.63 26.79 12.20
CA VAL A 35 2.09 26.56 13.58
C VAL A 35 3.25 27.49 13.95
N GLY A 36 4.25 27.62 13.09
CA GLY A 36 5.46 28.38 13.41
C GLY A 36 5.23 29.90 13.42
N LEU A 37 4.40 30.44 12.52
CA LEU A 37 4.17 31.89 12.47
C LEU A 37 3.44 32.39 13.72
N PRO A 38 2.36 31.75 14.19
CA PRO A 38 1.75 32.12 15.46
C PRO A 38 2.69 31.91 16.64
N ALA A 39 3.42 30.79 16.71
CA ALA A 39 4.37 30.53 17.78
C ALA A 39 5.47 31.62 17.87
N TYR A 40 5.95 32.13 16.73
CA TYR A 40 6.88 33.25 16.68
C TYR A 40 6.25 34.57 17.16
N LEU A 41 5.04 34.89 16.71
CA LEU A 41 4.35 36.12 17.11
C LEU A 41 4.00 36.15 18.61
N PHE A 42 3.71 35.01 19.22
CA PHE A 42 3.49 34.92 20.67
C PHE A 42 4.81 34.95 21.47
N SER A 43 5.86 34.25 20.99
CA SER A 43 7.12 34.14 21.72
C SER A 43 8.03 35.36 21.61
N ARG A 44 7.93 36.16 20.53
CA ARG A 44 8.75 37.37 20.33
C ARG A 44 8.65 38.37 21.48
N GLY A 45 7.50 38.44 22.16
CA GLY A 45 7.27 39.37 23.26
C GLY A 45 7.86 38.92 24.59
N SER A 46 8.05 37.60 24.79
CA SER A 46 8.44 37.04 26.09
C SER A 46 9.88 36.57 26.16
N ILE A 47 10.41 36.02 25.06
CA ILE A 47 11.68 35.25 25.06
C ILE A 47 12.79 35.96 24.25
N GLY A 48 12.44 37.04 23.55
CA GLY A 48 13.35 37.78 22.68
C GLY A 48 13.45 37.17 21.28
N ASN A 49 13.85 37.99 20.31
CA ASN A 49 13.71 37.68 18.89
C ASN A 49 14.54 36.45 18.45
N SER A 50 15.79 36.34 18.93
CA SER A 50 16.69 35.25 18.57
C SER A 50 16.18 33.89 19.05
N ALA A 51 15.75 33.80 20.31
CA ALA A 51 15.24 32.55 20.86
C ALA A 51 13.84 32.19 20.33
N ALA A 52 12.99 33.18 20.02
CA ALA A 52 11.73 32.97 19.30
C ALA A 52 11.95 32.37 17.89
N MET A 53 12.99 32.79 17.17
CA MET A 53 13.33 32.23 15.86
C MET A 53 13.79 30.77 15.96
N PHE A 54 14.65 30.43 16.94
CA PHE A 54 15.05 29.04 17.16
C PHE A 54 13.86 28.14 17.53
N LEU A 55 12.93 28.65 18.34
CA LEU A 55 11.70 27.95 18.69
C LEU A 55 10.83 27.73 17.44
N MET A 56 10.63 28.77 16.62
CA MET A 56 9.89 28.68 15.36
C MET A 56 10.48 27.60 14.44
N ILE A 57 11.80 27.62 14.22
CA ILE A 57 12.49 26.65 13.38
C ILE A 57 12.35 25.24 13.97
N GLY A 58 12.54 25.08 15.28
CA GLY A 58 12.39 23.80 15.97
C GLY A 58 11.00 23.19 15.78
N LEU A 59 9.95 24.02 15.80
CA LEU A 59 8.57 23.58 15.55
C LEU A 59 8.31 23.24 14.07
N MET A 60 8.93 23.96 13.13
CA MET A 60 8.74 23.73 11.69
C MET A 60 9.54 22.51 11.17
N LEU A 61 10.69 22.21 11.79
CA LEU A 61 11.61 21.13 11.43
C LEU A 61 10.95 19.73 11.29
N PRO A 62 10.08 19.25 12.22
CA PRO A 62 9.40 17.97 12.04
C PRO A 62 8.46 17.96 10.83
N PHE A 63 7.76 19.06 10.53
CA PHE A 63 6.91 19.16 9.33
C PHE A 63 7.74 19.14 8.05
N PHE A 64 8.92 19.75 8.07
CA PHE A 64 9.84 19.71 6.93
C PHE A 64 10.35 18.29 6.66
N PHE A 65 10.74 17.54 7.69
CA PHE A 65 11.13 16.14 7.52
C PHE A 65 9.99 15.29 6.95
N LEU A 66 8.75 15.49 7.38
CA LEU A 66 7.58 14.81 6.81
C LEU A 66 7.34 15.18 5.33
N ALA A 67 7.63 16.42 4.95
CA ALA A 67 7.54 16.89 3.57
C ALA A 67 8.58 16.22 2.66
N MET A 68 9.80 16.06 3.18
CA MET A 68 10.93 15.48 2.44
C MET A 68 10.93 13.95 2.47
N TYR A 69 10.26 13.33 3.44
CA TYR A 69 10.31 11.88 3.60
C TYR A 69 9.64 11.15 2.43
N GLU A 70 10.45 10.43 1.68
CA GLU A 70 10.05 9.47 0.67
C GLU A 70 10.83 8.18 0.93
N ARG A 71 10.13 7.10 1.27
CA ARG A 71 10.76 5.78 1.46
C ARG A 71 10.45 4.93 0.25
N ASP A 72 11.47 4.51 -0.50
CA ASP A 72 11.34 3.68 -1.70
C ASP A 72 10.39 4.28 -2.77
N GLY A 73 10.28 5.61 -2.83
CA GLY A 73 9.36 6.34 -3.72
C GLY A 73 7.90 6.40 -3.23
N LEU A 74 7.60 5.81 -2.07
CA LEU A 74 6.29 5.87 -1.43
C LEU A 74 6.27 6.94 -0.32
N PRO A 75 5.24 7.81 -0.31
CA PRO A 75 5.04 8.77 0.77
C PRO A 75 4.57 8.08 2.05
N LEU A 76 4.87 8.66 3.23
CA LEU A 76 4.47 8.11 4.54
C LEU A 76 2.98 7.82 4.64
N GLU A 77 2.14 8.69 4.08
CA GLU A 77 0.69 8.51 4.05
C GLU A 77 0.29 7.18 3.43
N LYS A 78 0.97 6.76 2.35
CA LYS A 78 0.71 5.49 1.66
C LYS A 78 1.21 4.31 2.48
N VAL A 79 2.39 4.45 3.08
CA VAL A 79 2.94 3.41 3.96
C VAL A 79 2.03 3.19 5.16
N LEU A 80 1.62 4.27 5.83
CA LEU A 80 0.72 4.23 6.98
C LEU A 80 -0.65 3.67 6.60
N LYS A 81 -1.23 4.11 5.49
CA LYS A 81 -2.49 3.55 4.97
C LYS A 81 -2.37 2.05 4.71
N ASN A 82 -1.24 1.59 4.18
CA ASN A 82 -0.99 0.17 3.94
C ASN A 82 -0.83 -0.61 5.25
N ILE A 83 -0.15 -0.03 6.24
CA ILE A 83 -0.03 -0.62 7.59
C ILE A 83 -1.41 -0.75 8.23
N ILE A 84 -2.21 0.32 8.23
CA ILE A 84 -3.55 0.32 8.85
C ILE A 84 -4.47 -0.68 8.14
N ARG A 85 -4.45 -0.72 6.80
CA ARG A 85 -5.24 -1.68 6.04
C ARG A 85 -4.90 -3.12 6.36
N THR A 86 -3.61 -3.46 6.41
CA THR A 86 -3.16 -4.83 6.63
C THR A 86 -3.24 -5.26 8.10
N ARG A 87 -3.10 -4.31 9.03
CA ARG A 87 -3.08 -4.59 10.47
C ARG A 87 -4.46 -4.55 11.12
N PHE A 88 -5.34 -3.65 10.69
CA PHE A 88 -6.61 -3.38 11.36
C PHE A 88 -7.85 -3.64 10.52
N LEU A 89 -7.91 -3.17 9.26
CA LEU A 89 -9.17 -3.24 8.49
C LEU A 89 -9.44 -4.61 7.87
N TYR A 90 -8.43 -5.24 7.27
CA TYR A 90 -8.65 -6.44 6.48
C TYR A 90 -8.23 -7.70 7.26
N PRO A 91 -9.01 -8.79 7.18
CA PRO A 91 -8.63 -10.06 7.77
C PRO A 91 -7.33 -10.55 7.16
N ARG A 92 -6.42 -11.01 8.03
CA ARG A 92 -5.06 -11.41 7.66
C ARG A 92 -5.04 -12.65 6.76
N VAL A 93 -6.04 -13.52 6.94
CA VAL A 93 -6.26 -14.69 6.09
C VAL A 93 -7.07 -14.24 4.88
N ARG A 94 -6.57 -14.51 3.67
CA ARG A 94 -7.32 -14.37 2.42
C ARG A 94 -7.92 -15.73 2.10
N PRO A 95 -9.11 -16.08 2.61
CA PRO A 95 -9.75 -17.33 2.23
C PRO A 95 -10.02 -17.30 0.72
N TYR A 96 -9.39 -18.22 0.00
CA TYR A 96 -9.67 -18.42 -1.41
C TYR A 96 -11.10 -18.92 -1.55
N LYS A 97 -11.97 -18.06 -2.10
CA LYS A 97 -13.32 -18.45 -2.51
C LYS A 97 -13.28 -18.64 -4.01
N THR A 98 -13.46 -19.89 -4.43
CA THR A 98 -13.62 -20.23 -5.85
C THR A 98 -15.10 -20.49 -6.09
N GLU A 99 -15.71 -19.77 -7.03
CA GLU A 99 -17.03 -20.12 -7.53
C GLU A 99 -16.88 -21.27 -8.52
N ASN A 100 -16.95 -22.51 -8.01
CA ASN A 100 -16.76 -23.70 -8.82
C ASN A 100 -18.07 -24.08 -9.53
N PHE A 101 -18.27 -23.55 -10.74
CA PHE A 101 -19.42 -23.88 -11.60
C PHE A 101 -19.57 -25.38 -11.87
N TYR A 102 -18.50 -26.17 -11.82
CA TYR A 102 -18.54 -27.61 -12.08
C TYR A 102 -19.15 -28.43 -10.94
N ALA A 103 -19.25 -27.89 -9.72
CA ALA A 103 -19.88 -28.59 -8.60
C ALA A 103 -21.37 -28.91 -8.86
N LEU A 104 -22.06 -28.06 -9.63
CA LEU A 104 -23.45 -28.26 -10.04
C LEU A 104 -23.62 -29.40 -11.06
N PHE A 105 -22.59 -29.66 -11.87
CA PHE A 105 -22.59 -30.73 -12.87
C PHE A 105 -22.19 -32.09 -12.30
N GLY A 106 -21.42 -32.12 -11.20
CA GLY A 106 -21.04 -33.35 -10.50
C GLY A 106 -22.23 -34.07 -9.87
N ALA A 107 -23.16 -33.34 -9.26
CA ALA A 107 -24.36 -33.91 -8.62
C ALA A 107 -25.35 -34.56 -9.61
N ARG A 108 -25.24 -34.26 -10.92
CA ARG A 108 -26.14 -34.76 -11.96
C ARG A 108 -25.51 -35.83 -12.87
N LYS A 109 -24.24 -36.17 -12.66
CA LYS A 109 -23.51 -37.18 -13.43
C LYS A 109 -22.78 -38.18 -12.54
N GLU A 110 -23.51 -38.87 -11.67
CA GLU A 110 -23.19 -40.27 -11.44
C GLU A 110 -23.85 -41.07 -12.57
N ALA A 111 -23.24 -41.02 -13.76
CA ALA A 111 -23.46 -42.08 -14.73
C ALA A 111 -22.93 -43.35 -14.07
N GLN A 112 -23.84 -44.28 -13.75
CA GLN A 112 -23.51 -45.57 -13.16
C GLN A 112 -22.30 -46.17 -13.89
N PRO A 113 -21.28 -46.70 -13.18
CA PRO A 113 -20.16 -47.34 -13.84
C PRO A 113 -20.67 -48.53 -14.67
N ILE A 114 -20.73 -48.34 -15.99
CA ILE A 114 -21.01 -49.39 -16.98
C ILE A 114 -19.75 -50.26 -17.07
N ALA A 115 -19.60 -51.15 -16.09
CA ALA A 115 -18.94 -52.46 -16.19
C ALA A 115 -18.51 -52.92 -14.78
N LYS A 116 -19.37 -53.69 -14.11
CA LYS A 116 -18.86 -54.73 -13.21
C LYS A 116 -18.12 -55.74 -14.08
N GLN A 117 -16.80 -55.61 -14.20
CA GLN A 117 -15.99 -56.71 -14.71
C GLN A 117 -16.19 -57.90 -13.76
N GLN A 118 -16.93 -58.91 -14.20
CA GLN A 118 -16.97 -60.22 -13.59
C GLN A 118 -15.55 -60.79 -13.63
N LYS A 119 -14.79 -60.62 -12.55
CA LYS A 119 -13.52 -61.31 -12.36
C LYS A 119 -13.84 -62.80 -12.15
N GLY A 120 -13.68 -63.58 -13.22
CA GLY A 120 -13.83 -65.02 -13.20
C GLY A 120 -13.02 -65.66 -12.07
N ARG A 121 -13.65 -66.61 -11.38
CA ARG A 121 -13.04 -67.47 -10.36
C ARG A 121 -11.71 -68.03 -10.88
N LYS A 122 -10.58 -67.60 -10.31
CA LYS A 122 -9.32 -68.32 -10.45
C LYS A 122 -9.38 -69.58 -9.59
N ALA A 123 -9.33 -70.74 -10.25
CA ALA A 123 -9.23 -72.04 -9.61
C ALA A 123 -7.99 -72.09 -8.70
N ARG A 124 -8.21 -72.42 -7.43
CA ARG A 124 -7.18 -72.61 -6.42
C ARG A 124 -6.47 -73.94 -6.72
N ARG A 125 -5.26 -73.87 -7.29
CA ARG A 125 -4.41 -75.04 -7.51
C ARG A 125 -3.77 -75.41 -6.16
N GLN A 126 -4.22 -76.52 -5.57
CA GLN A 126 -3.58 -77.15 -4.41
C GLN A 126 -2.17 -77.59 -4.81
N LYS A 127 -1.19 -77.38 -3.92
CA LYS A 127 0.10 -78.06 -3.97
C LYS A 127 0.27 -78.83 -2.66
N ALA A 128 0.59 -80.12 -2.85
CA ALA A 128 1.13 -81.04 -1.85
C ALA A 128 2.57 -80.65 -1.49
#